data_AF-A0A371G0T8-F1
#
_entry.id   AF-A0A371G0T8-F1
#
_cell.length_a   1.000
_cell.length_b   1.000
_cell.length_c   1.000
_cell.angle_alpha   90.00
_cell.angle_beta   90.00
_cell.angle_gamma   90.00
#
_symmetry.space_group_name_H-M   'P 1'
#
loop_
_entity.id
_entity.type
_entity.pdbx_description
1 polymer ?
#
loop_
_entity_poly.entity_id
_entity_poly.type
_entity_poly.pdbx_seq_one_letter_code
_entity_poly.pdbx_strand_id
1 'polypeptide(L)'
;MLNAAVSGERFVAVDMTFRNSAGPEKHQAVAVRNNADLSSFYRCSFEGYQDTLYVHSLRQFYRECHIYGTVDFIFGNAAVVFQSCTIFARKPLPNQKNAVTAQGRTDPSQNTGISIQNCRIDASPDLVLDLNSTKTYLGRPWKLYSRTVFMQSYIGELIQPSGWLEWNGTDGLNTLFYGEYDNFGPGSDTSNRVQWGGYTLLNATQALNFTVVNFNLGNTWLPDTDIPYSQGL
;
A
#
# COMPACT_ATOMS: atom_id res chain seq x y z
N MET A 1 -10.52 -15.93 4.64
CA MET A 1 -10.93 -16.60 3.37
C MET A 1 -10.07 -16.04 2.23
N LEU A 2 -9.70 -16.83 1.21
CA LEU A 2 -8.86 -16.41 0.08
C LEU A 2 -9.60 -16.68 -1.24
N ASN A 3 -9.65 -15.70 -2.16
CA ASN A 3 -10.25 -15.89 -3.48
C ASN A 3 -9.22 -16.40 -4.52
N ALA A 4 -8.19 -15.62 -4.83
CA ALA A 4 -7.16 -16.00 -5.81
C ALA A 4 -5.75 -16.03 -5.20
N ALA A 5 -4.93 -16.98 -5.67
CA ALA A 5 -3.53 -17.11 -5.30
C ALA A 5 -2.66 -17.09 -6.56
N VAL A 6 -1.66 -16.21 -6.60
CA VAL A 6 -0.71 -16.06 -7.71
C VAL A 6 0.67 -16.49 -7.21
N SER A 7 1.22 -17.54 -7.81
CA SER A 7 2.53 -18.12 -7.42
C SER A 7 3.48 -18.40 -8.60
N GLY A 8 3.02 -18.30 -9.85
CA GLY A 8 3.86 -18.50 -11.02
C GLY A 8 4.71 -17.26 -11.31
N GLU A 9 6.02 -17.44 -11.45
CA GLU A 9 6.95 -16.38 -11.84
C GLU A 9 6.49 -15.67 -13.12
N ARG A 10 6.70 -14.35 -13.21
CA ARG A 10 6.34 -13.52 -14.37
C ARG A 10 4.84 -13.54 -14.71
N PHE A 11 3.99 -13.82 -13.75
CA PHE A 11 2.54 -13.70 -13.94
C PHE A 11 2.16 -12.26 -14.32
N VAL A 12 1.35 -12.13 -15.36
CA VAL A 12 0.79 -10.86 -15.81
C VAL A 12 -0.73 -10.96 -15.84
N ALA A 13 -1.42 -9.99 -15.23
CA ALA A 13 -2.86 -9.81 -15.38
C ALA A 13 -3.16 -8.39 -15.88
N VAL A 14 -4.09 -8.30 -16.83
CA VAL A 14 -4.51 -7.04 -17.45
C VAL A 14 -6.05 -6.98 -17.51
N ASP A 15 -6.62 -5.81 -17.23
CA ASP A 15 -8.06 -5.54 -17.39
C ASP A 15 -8.99 -6.51 -16.63
N MET A 16 -8.62 -6.86 -15.39
CA MET A 16 -9.31 -7.89 -14.60
C MET A 16 -9.66 -7.42 -13.19
N THR A 17 -10.81 -7.87 -12.68
CA THR A 17 -11.22 -7.64 -11.28
C THR A 17 -11.10 -8.91 -10.44
N PHE A 18 -10.42 -8.79 -9.31
CA PHE A 18 -10.36 -9.82 -8.26
C PHE A 18 -11.12 -9.32 -7.04
N ARG A 19 -12.21 -9.99 -6.67
CA ARG A 19 -13.12 -9.54 -5.61
C ARG A 19 -13.35 -10.63 -4.55
N ASN A 20 -13.22 -10.27 -3.28
CA ASN A 20 -13.73 -11.09 -2.17
C ASN A 20 -14.97 -10.42 -1.57
N SER A 21 -16.13 -11.07 -1.70
CA SER A 21 -17.44 -10.56 -1.27
C SER A 21 -17.86 -10.99 0.13
N ALA A 22 -16.93 -11.49 0.96
CA ALA A 22 -17.25 -11.95 2.33
C ALA A 22 -17.87 -10.87 3.23
N GLY A 23 -17.56 -9.59 2.99
CA GLY A 23 -18.04 -8.48 3.80
C GLY A 23 -17.17 -8.20 5.04
N PRO A 24 -17.31 -7.02 5.65
CA PRO A 24 -16.46 -6.61 6.78
C PRO A 24 -16.77 -7.41 8.07
N GLU A 25 -17.95 -8.03 8.20
CA GLU A 25 -18.35 -8.90 9.31
C GLU A 25 -17.54 -10.21 9.37
N LYS A 26 -16.88 -10.58 8.27
CA LYS A 26 -16.04 -11.79 8.19
C LYS A 26 -14.58 -11.53 8.52
N HIS A 27 -14.23 -10.30 8.90
CA HIS A 27 -12.86 -9.90 9.17
C HIS A 27 -11.94 -10.24 7.98
N GLN A 28 -10.83 -10.96 8.19
CA GLN A 28 -9.82 -11.21 7.16
C GLN A 28 -10.36 -11.99 5.94
N ALA A 29 -10.40 -11.33 4.79
CA ALA A 29 -10.90 -11.88 3.55
C ALA A 29 -10.10 -11.37 2.33
N VAL A 30 -9.10 -12.14 1.95
CA VAL A 30 -8.15 -11.81 0.88
C VAL A 30 -8.80 -12.00 -0.49
N ALA A 31 -8.74 -10.97 -1.33
CA ALA A 31 -9.10 -11.05 -2.74
C ALA A 31 -7.97 -11.69 -3.55
N VAL A 32 -6.73 -11.22 -3.36
CA VAL A 32 -5.55 -11.80 -4.02
C VAL A 32 -4.41 -11.95 -3.03
N ARG A 33 -3.83 -13.15 -3.00
CA ARG A 33 -2.50 -13.39 -2.44
C ARG A 33 -1.50 -13.54 -3.56
N ASN A 34 -0.50 -12.66 -3.61
CA ASN A 34 0.56 -12.71 -4.60
C ASN A 34 1.90 -13.04 -3.96
N ASN A 35 2.48 -14.16 -4.36
CA ASN A 35 3.83 -14.60 -3.99
C ASN A 35 4.63 -15.04 -5.22
N ALA A 36 4.32 -14.49 -6.40
CA ALA A 36 5.06 -14.67 -7.63
C ALA A 36 6.14 -13.59 -7.78
N ASP A 37 7.36 -14.00 -8.11
CA ASP A 37 8.41 -13.05 -8.47
C ASP A 37 8.16 -12.47 -9.86
N LEU A 38 8.60 -11.23 -10.06
CA LEU A 38 8.49 -10.51 -11.33
C LEU A 38 7.03 -10.42 -11.84
N SER A 39 6.06 -10.38 -10.93
CA SER A 39 4.65 -10.35 -11.29
C SER A 39 4.14 -8.92 -11.51
N SER A 40 3.27 -8.76 -12.51
CA SER A 40 2.67 -7.47 -12.87
C SER A 40 1.16 -7.52 -12.96
N PHE A 41 0.51 -6.44 -12.51
CA PHE A 41 -0.92 -6.20 -12.69
C PHE A 41 -1.12 -4.83 -13.33
N TYR A 42 -1.84 -4.79 -14.44
CA TYR A 42 -2.10 -3.56 -15.18
C TYR A 42 -3.60 -3.35 -15.37
N ARG A 43 -4.13 -2.18 -14.99
CA ARG A 43 -5.57 -1.88 -15.07
C ARG A 43 -6.45 -2.94 -14.40
N CYS A 44 -5.95 -3.53 -13.32
CA CYS A 44 -6.70 -4.50 -12.53
C CYS A 44 -7.46 -3.80 -11.40
N SER A 45 -8.51 -4.44 -10.89
CA SER A 45 -9.16 -4.03 -9.64
C SER A 45 -9.06 -5.12 -8.58
N PHE A 46 -8.77 -4.71 -7.34
CA PHE A 46 -8.72 -5.57 -6.16
C PHE A 46 -9.75 -5.06 -5.17
N GLU A 47 -10.76 -5.89 -4.91
CA GLU A 47 -11.94 -5.44 -4.16
C GLU A 47 -12.19 -6.34 -2.95
N GLY A 48 -12.19 -5.72 -1.77
CA GLY A 48 -12.52 -6.39 -0.52
C GLY A 48 -12.81 -5.39 0.60
N TYR A 49 -12.57 -5.85 1.82
CA TYR A 49 -12.65 -5.06 3.05
C TYR A 49 -11.32 -5.21 3.79
N GLN A 50 -11.29 -6.04 4.85
CA GLN A 50 -10.07 -6.31 5.60
C GLN A 50 -9.18 -7.31 4.84
N ASP A 51 -7.87 -7.03 4.79
CA ASP A 51 -6.83 -7.87 4.17
C ASP A 51 -7.02 -8.09 2.65
N THR A 52 -7.49 -7.10 1.90
CA THR A 52 -7.86 -7.25 0.48
C THR A 52 -6.73 -7.78 -0.42
N LEU A 53 -5.56 -7.15 -0.39
CA LEU A 53 -4.43 -7.46 -1.26
C LEU A 53 -3.21 -7.89 -0.42
N TYR A 54 -2.93 -9.18 -0.44
CA TYR A 54 -1.78 -9.77 0.24
C TYR A 54 -0.58 -9.81 -0.73
N VAL A 55 0.22 -8.74 -0.74
CA VAL A 55 1.53 -8.63 -1.40
C VAL A 55 2.58 -9.44 -0.62
N HIS A 56 2.46 -10.77 -0.70
CA HIS A 56 3.07 -11.68 0.26
C HIS A 56 4.60 -11.62 0.26
N SER A 57 5.21 -11.76 -0.90
CA SER A 57 6.67 -11.89 -1.03
C SER A 57 7.13 -11.63 -2.47
N LEU A 58 8.45 -11.48 -2.64
CA LEU A 58 9.13 -11.33 -3.94
C LEU A 58 8.82 -9.98 -4.62
N ARG A 59 9.27 -9.79 -5.86
CA ARG A 59 9.16 -8.52 -6.57
C ARG A 59 7.84 -8.44 -7.32
N GLN A 60 7.13 -7.33 -7.16
CA GLN A 60 5.79 -7.15 -7.71
C GLN A 60 5.62 -5.71 -8.23
N PHE A 61 4.81 -5.54 -9.27
CA PHE A 61 4.47 -4.23 -9.84
C PHE A 61 2.98 -4.11 -10.13
N TYR A 62 2.38 -2.99 -9.73
CA TYR A 62 0.97 -2.69 -9.93
C TYR A 62 0.83 -1.34 -10.61
N ARG A 63 0.22 -1.30 -11.79
CA ARG A 63 0.09 -0.10 -12.62
C ARG A 63 -1.37 0.19 -12.94
N GLU A 64 -1.81 1.43 -12.72
CA GLU A 64 -3.17 1.88 -13.08
C GLU A 64 -4.28 1.00 -12.48
N CYS A 65 -4.01 0.41 -11.31
CA CYS A 65 -4.96 -0.46 -10.62
C CYS A 65 -5.88 0.33 -9.69
N HIS A 66 -7.04 -0.25 -9.41
CA HIS A 66 -7.95 0.21 -8.36
C HIS A 66 -7.94 -0.76 -7.18
N ILE A 67 -7.59 -0.30 -5.98
CA ILE A 67 -7.55 -1.13 -4.78
C ILE A 67 -8.57 -0.59 -3.77
N TYR A 68 -9.44 -1.46 -3.27
CA TYR A 68 -10.48 -1.09 -2.31
C TYR A 68 -10.37 -1.91 -1.02
N GLY A 69 -10.44 -1.26 0.14
CA GLY A 69 -10.52 -2.00 1.41
C GLY A 69 -10.65 -1.13 2.64
N THR A 70 -10.51 -1.75 3.83
CA THR A 70 -10.71 -1.09 5.12
C THR A 70 -9.49 -1.22 6.03
N VAL A 71 -9.37 -2.35 6.71
CA VAL A 71 -8.30 -2.66 7.66
C VAL A 71 -7.19 -3.39 6.91
N ASP A 72 -5.96 -2.88 6.98
CA ASP A 72 -4.74 -3.54 6.49
C ASP A 72 -4.82 -4.03 5.04
N PHE A 73 -5.49 -3.27 4.17
CA PHE A 73 -5.97 -3.84 2.92
C PHE A 73 -4.91 -3.95 1.82
N ILE A 74 -3.71 -3.39 2.01
CA ILE A 74 -2.48 -3.73 1.29
C ILE A 74 -1.45 -4.19 2.32
N PHE A 75 -1.11 -5.47 2.35
CA PHE A 75 -0.26 -6.02 3.41
C PHE A 75 0.62 -7.16 2.93
N GLY A 76 1.70 -7.42 3.69
CA GLY A 76 2.67 -8.46 3.37
C GLY A 76 4.11 -7.95 3.40
N ASN A 77 5.00 -8.72 2.78
CA ASN A 77 6.45 -8.48 2.82
C ASN A 77 7.11 -8.62 1.44
N ALA A 78 6.40 -8.25 0.37
CA ALA A 78 6.98 -8.12 -0.98
C ALA A 78 7.94 -6.92 -1.09
N ALA A 79 8.73 -6.89 -2.16
CA ALA A 79 9.34 -5.67 -2.68
C ALA A 79 8.44 -5.15 -3.81
N VAL A 80 7.45 -4.32 -3.44
CA VAL A 80 6.36 -3.94 -4.34
C VAL A 80 6.33 -2.45 -4.63
N VAL A 81 6.08 -2.10 -5.88
CA VAL A 81 5.79 -0.72 -6.31
C VAL A 81 4.38 -0.65 -6.90
N PHE A 82 3.56 0.25 -6.36
CA PHE A 82 2.30 0.68 -6.93
C PHE A 82 2.53 2.02 -7.64
N GLN A 83 2.15 2.10 -8.91
CA GLN A 83 2.35 3.31 -9.72
C GLN A 83 1.05 3.70 -10.44
N SER A 84 0.67 4.98 -10.36
CA SER A 84 -0.55 5.48 -11.01
C SER A 84 -1.82 4.73 -10.63
N CYS A 85 -1.86 4.13 -9.44
CA CYS A 85 -3.02 3.43 -8.91
C CYS A 85 -3.97 4.39 -8.18
N THR A 86 -5.25 4.05 -8.10
CA THR A 86 -6.20 4.69 -7.18
C THR A 86 -6.53 3.72 -6.05
N ILE A 87 -6.37 4.19 -4.82
CA ILE A 87 -6.48 3.42 -3.59
C ILE A 87 -7.64 4.00 -2.79
N PHE A 88 -8.70 3.22 -2.65
CA PHE A 88 -9.97 3.63 -2.04
C PHE A 88 -10.16 2.98 -0.67
N ALA A 89 -10.18 3.81 0.38
CA ALA A 89 -10.61 3.37 1.70
C ALA A 89 -12.14 3.33 1.78
N ARG A 90 -12.68 2.19 2.24
CA ARG A 90 -14.13 1.95 2.38
C ARG A 90 -14.64 2.20 3.78
N LYS A 91 -15.96 2.26 3.92
CA LYS A 91 -16.60 2.28 5.23
C LYS A 91 -16.44 0.91 5.93
N PRO A 92 -15.79 0.83 7.10
CA PRO A 92 -15.64 -0.40 7.86
C PRO A 92 -16.81 -0.63 8.81
N LEU A 93 -16.69 -1.63 9.70
CA LEU A 93 -17.62 -1.77 10.83
C LEU A 93 -17.46 -0.61 11.82
N PRO A 94 -18.49 -0.31 12.63
CA PRO A 94 -18.39 0.68 13.70
C PRO A 94 -17.18 0.44 14.60
N ASN A 95 -16.53 1.54 15.02
CA ASN A 95 -15.35 1.56 15.88
C ASN A 95 -14.06 0.96 15.28
N GLN A 96 -14.07 0.49 14.03
CA GLN A 96 -12.84 0.15 13.32
C GLN A 96 -12.13 1.41 12.80
N LYS A 97 -10.84 1.25 12.53
CA LYS A 97 -10.00 2.26 11.87
C LYS A 97 -9.51 1.66 10.57
N ASN A 98 -9.46 2.47 9.52
CA ASN A 98 -8.86 2.03 8.27
C ASN A 98 -7.35 2.21 8.29
N ALA A 99 -6.63 1.28 7.69
CA ALA A 99 -5.19 1.39 7.46
C ALA A 99 -4.91 0.92 6.03
N VAL A 100 -4.35 1.83 5.20
CA VAL A 100 -4.06 1.51 3.80
C VAL A 100 -3.02 0.40 3.71
N THR A 101 -1.95 0.51 4.51
CA THR A 101 -0.88 -0.49 4.51
C THR A 101 -0.63 -1.14 5.86
N ALA A 102 -0.26 -2.42 5.83
CA ALA A 102 0.29 -3.14 6.98
C ALA A 102 1.52 -3.94 6.54
N GLN A 103 2.67 -3.26 6.45
CA GLN A 103 3.89 -3.87 5.92
C GLN A 103 4.59 -4.74 6.98
N GLY A 104 4.99 -5.94 6.57
CA GLY A 104 5.39 -7.03 7.46
C GLY A 104 6.87 -7.39 7.44
N ARG A 105 7.78 -6.44 7.22
CA ARG A 105 9.23 -6.71 7.26
C ARG A 105 9.70 -7.03 8.67
N THR A 106 10.29 -8.20 8.86
CA THR A 106 10.72 -8.71 10.17
C THR A 106 12.20 -8.56 10.46
N ASP A 107 13.01 -8.32 9.43
CA ASP A 107 14.47 -8.24 9.54
C ASP A 107 14.98 -7.06 8.69
N PRO A 108 15.90 -6.22 9.22
CA PRO A 108 16.40 -5.05 8.51
C PRO A 108 17.21 -5.38 7.25
N SER A 109 17.77 -6.59 7.15
CA SER A 109 18.51 -7.08 5.98
C SER A 109 17.61 -7.45 4.80
N GLN A 110 16.30 -7.61 5.02
CA GLN A 110 15.34 -7.86 3.95
C GLN A 110 15.18 -6.61 3.07
N ASN A 111 15.30 -6.80 1.76
CA ASN A 111 15.13 -5.77 0.73
C ASN A 111 13.66 -5.54 0.34
N THR A 112 12.73 -5.70 1.29
CA THR A 112 11.27 -5.66 1.06
C THR A 112 10.63 -4.38 1.59
N GLY A 113 9.40 -4.09 1.17
CA GLY A 113 8.67 -2.87 1.52
C GLY A 113 7.58 -2.56 0.50
N ILE A 114 6.72 -1.60 0.85
CA ILE A 114 5.65 -1.11 -0.01
C ILE A 114 6.00 0.30 -0.47
N SER A 115 6.13 0.52 -1.78
CA SER A 115 6.30 1.84 -2.39
C SER A 115 5.04 2.23 -3.15
N ILE A 116 4.45 3.37 -2.82
CA ILE A 116 3.26 3.93 -3.46
C ILE A 116 3.67 5.24 -4.12
N GLN A 117 3.80 5.22 -5.44
CA GLN A 117 4.32 6.33 -6.25
C GLN A 117 3.26 6.85 -7.21
N ASN A 118 3.09 8.18 -7.30
CA ASN A 118 2.15 8.79 -8.25
C ASN A 118 0.74 8.17 -8.18
N CYS A 119 0.28 7.84 -6.98
CA CYS A 119 -1.03 7.24 -6.75
C CYS A 119 -2.02 8.27 -6.21
N ARG A 120 -3.30 7.92 -6.22
CA ARG A 120 -4.36 8.69 -5.56
C ARG A 120 -4.92 7.88 -4.39
N ILE A 121 -4.90 8.45 -3.20
CA ILE A 121 -5.50 7.86 -1.99
C ILE A 121 -6.77 8.63 -1.69
N ASP A 122 -7.91 7.96 -1.70
CA ASP A 122 -9.22 8.60 -1.57
C ASP A 122 -10.22 7.72 -0.81
N ALA A 123 -11.36 8.29 -0.46
CA ALA A 123 -12.48 7.56 0.13
C ALA A 123 -13.37 6.99 -0.98
N SER A 124 -13.87 5.76 -0.82
CA SER A 124 -14.92 5.25 -1.70
C SER A 124 -16.27 5.93 -1.41
N PRO A 125 -17.25 5.81 -2.33
CA PRO A 125 -18.54 6.50 -2.20
C PRO A 125 -19.29 6.25 -0.89
N ASP A 126 -19.13 5.07 -0.28
CA ASP A 126 -19.75 4.71 1.01
C ASP A 126 -19.12 5.40 2.22
N LEU A 127 -17.83 5.77 2.15
CA LEU A 127 -17.11 6.49 3.21
C LEU A 127 -17.20 8.02 3.04
N VAL A 128 -17.20 8.52 1.80
CA VAL A 128 -17.31 9.97 1.50
C VAL A 128 -18.54 10.61 2.13
N LEU A 129 -19.64 9.87 2.29
CA LEU A 129 -20.87 10.37 2.90
C LEU A 129 -20.70 10.80 4.36
N ASP A 130 -19.72 10.25 5.07
CA ASP A 130 -19.37 10.62 6.44
C ASP A 130 -17.91 10.27 6.73
N LEU A 131 -16.99 11.11 6.24
CA LEU A 131 -15.54 10.93 6.43
C LEU A 131 -15.12 10.94 7.91
N ASN A 132 -15.91 11.58 8.78
CA ASN A 132 -15.64 11.66 10.20
C ASN A 132 -16.04 10.38 10.95
N SER A 133 -16.89 9.52 10.34
CA SER A 133 -17.28 8.24 10.93
C SER A 133 -16.11 7.29 11.18
N THR A 134 -15.03 7.41 10.39
CA THR A 134 -13.92 6.45 10.39
C THR A 134 -12.59 7.17 10.26
N LYS A 135 -11.70 6.94 11.23
CA LYS A 135 -10.30 7.38 11.13
C LYS A 135 -9.55 6.50 10.13
N THR A 136 -8.95 7.12 9.12
CA THR A 136 -8.14 6.43 8.10
C THR A 136 -6.68 6.88 8.18
N TYR A 137 -5.76 5.92 8.03
CA TYR A 137 -4.32 6.13 8.15
C TYR A 137 -3.59 5.52 6.94
N LEU A 138 -2.42 6.07 6.60
CA LEU A 138 -1.52 5.56 5.55
C LEU A 138 -1.03 4.14 5.84
N GLY A 139 -0.89 3.78 7.12
CA GLY A 139 -0.60 2.41 7.52
C GLY A 139 -0.24 2.24 8.98
N ARG A 140 0.08 1.00 9.34
CA ARG A 140 0.53 0.59 10.67
C ARG A 140 1.52 -0.59 10.64
N PRO A 141 2.50 -0.63 11.55
CA PRO A 141 3.66 -1.53 11.43
C PRO A 141 3.33 -2.94 11.90
N TRP A 142 2.89 -3.82 11.00
CA TRP A 142 2.59 -5.22 11.35
C TRP A 142 3.80 -5.96 11.96
N LYS A 143 5.02 -5.58 11.56
CA LYS A 143 6.27 -6.14 12.07
C LYS A 143 7.28 -5.03 12.39
N LEU A 144 8.28 -5.37 13.22
CA LEU A 144 9.21 -4.41 13.84
C LEU A 144 9.97 -3.51 12.85
N TYR A 145 10.30 -4.01 11.66
CA TYR A 145 11.07 -3.27 10.65
C TYR A 145 10.21 -2.81 9.47
N SER A 146 8.89 -2.63 9.72
CA SER A 146 7.91 -2.24 8.72
C SER A 146 8.43 -1.10 7.84
N ARG A 147 8.27 -1.21 6.51
CA ARG A 147 8.83 -0.25 5.56
C ARG A 147 7.83 0.11 4.46
N THR A 148 7.37 1.36 4.49
CA THR A 148 6.37 1.87 3.55
C THR A 148 6.73 3.30 3.15
N VAL A 149 6.61 3.62 1.87
CA VAL A 149 6.80 4.99 1.34
C VAL A 149 5.60 5.39 0.50
N PHE A 150 5.09 6.60 0.75
CA PHE A 150 4.15 7.30 -0.13
C PHE A 150 4.87 8.48 -0.76
N MET A 151 4.92 8.53 -2.09
CA MET A 151 5.63 9.58 -2.79
C MET A 151 4.91 10.08 -4.05
N GLN A 152 5.02 11.37 -4.32
CA GLN A 152 4.44 12.05 -5.49
C GLN A 152 2.95 11.76 -5.66
N SER A 153 2.25 11.49 -4.55
CA SER A 153 0.89 10.95 -4.56
C SER A 153 -0.11 11.99 -4.06
N TYR A 154 -1.32 11.95 -4.61
CA TYR A 154 -2.45 12.70 -4.07
C TYR A 154 -2.96 11.99 -2.81
N ILE A 155 -3.03 12.71 -1.69
CA ILE A 155 -3.58 12.23 -0.42
C ILE A 155 -4.85 13.03 -0.12
N GLY A 156 -5.99 12.35 -0.15
CA GLY A 156 -7.30 12.94 0.17
C GLY A 156 -7.46 13.30 1.65
N GLU A 157 -8.52 14.03 1.96
CA GLU A 157 -8.77 14.61 3.30
C GLU A 157 -9.12 13.56 4.37
N LEU A 158 -9.43 12.33 3.95
CA LEU A 158 -9.74 11.21 4.83
C LEU A 158 -8.58 10.80 5.75
N ILE A 159 -7.34 11.09 5.34
CA ILE A 159 -6.15 10.70 6.10
C ILE A 159 -6.01 11.61 7.32
N GLN A 160 -5.94 10.98 8.49
CA GLN A 160 -5.75 11.70 9.75
C GLN A 160 -4.44 12.51 9.74
N PRO A 161 -4.39 13.69 10.40
CA PRO A 161 -3.17 14.51 10.43
C PRO A 161 -1.93 13.77 10.96
N SER A 162 -2.11 12.81 11.87
CA SER A 162 -1.01 11.96 12.36
C SER A 162 -0.40 11.06 11.27
N GLY A 163 -1.14 10.80 10.19
CA GLY A 163 -0.75 10.01 9.01
C GLY A 163 -0.71 8.51 9.27
N TRP A 164 -0.03 8.10 10.33
CA TRP A 164 0.28 6.71 10.66
C TRP A 164 -0.36 6.30 11.98
N LEU A 165 -0.61 4.99 12.14
CA LEU A 165 -1.27 4.40 13.31
C LEU A 165 -0.36 3.35 13.97
N GLU A 166 -0.31 3.33 15.30
CA GLU A 166 0.44 2.32 16.03
C GLU A 166 -0.15 0.91 15.79
N TRP A 167 0.71 -0.11 15.79
CA TRP A 167 0.23 -1.50 15.77
C TRP A 167 -0.20 -1.94 17.16
N ASN A 168 0.75 -1.91 18.11
CA ASN A 168 0.52 -2.24 19.51
C ASN A 168 1.53 -1.47 20.40
N GLY A 169 1.08 -0.37 21.00
CA GLY A 169 1.95 0.47 21.82
C GLY A 169 3.13 1.04 21.01
N THR A 170 4.33 0.98 21.58
CA THR A 170 5.54 1.60 21.02
C THR A 170 6.44 0.65 20.23
N ASP A 171 6.04 -0.60 20.05
CA ASP A 171 6.84 -1.61 19.35
C ASP A 171 7.03 -1.23 17.88
N GLY A 172 8.28 -1.32 17.41
CA GLY A 172 8.63 -1.02 16.02
C GLY A 172 8.74 0.47 15.67
N LEU A 173 8.25 1.40 16.51
CA LEU A 173 8.18 2.83 16.17
C LEU A 173 9.55 3.49 15.91
N ASN A 174 10.62 2.95 16.51
CA ASN A 174 12.00 3.43 16.31
C ASN A 174 12.76 2.65 15.22
N THR A 175 12.24 1.52 14.74
CA THR A 175 12.93 0.61 13.82
C THR A 175 12.26 0.49 12.46
N LEU A 176 10.99 0.89 12.35
CA LEU A 176 10.27 1.03 11.09
C LEU A 176 10.91 2.12 10.21
N PHE A 177 10.55 2.14 8.93
CA PHE A 177 10.88 3.20 8.00
C PHE A 177 9.61 3.61 7.26
N TYR A 178 8.99 4.70 7.70
CA TYR A 178 7.82 5.30 7.06
C TYR A 178 8.19 6.64 6.45
N GLY A 179 8.07 6.73 5.13
CA GLY A 179 8.51 7.88 4.36
C GLY A 179 7.38 8.56 3.61
N GLU A 180 7.39 9.89 3.59
CA GLU A 180 6.58 10.72 2.71
C GLU A 180 7.49 11.62 1.85
N TYR A 181 7.20 11.76 0.55
CA TYR A 181 7.97 12.60 -0.37
C TYR A 181 7.06 13.28 -1.40
N ASP A 182 7.06 14.61 -1.46
CA ASP A 182 6.38 15.38 -2.51
C ASP A 182 4.91 14.98 -2.74
N ASN A 183 4.22 14.59 -1.67
CA ASN A 183 2.79 14.30 -1.72
C ASN A 183 2.00 15.61 -1.72
N PHE A 184 0.83 15.59 -2.34
CA PHE A 184 -0.04 16.76 -2.48
C PHE A 184 -1.50 16.40 -2.16
N GLY A 185 -2.35 17.41 -2.02
CA GLY A 185 -3.75 17.25 -1.65
C GLY A 185 -4.04 17.54 -0.18
N PRO A 186 -5.31 17.56 0.22
CA PRO A 186 -5.72 18.04 1.55
C PRO A 186 -5.22 17.19 2.72
N GLY A 187 -4.93 15.89 2.52
CA GLY A 187 -4.36 15.02 3.55
C GLY A 187 -2.83 14.94 3.57
N SER A 188 -2.14 15.70 2.70
CA SER A 188 -0.68 15.63 2.56
C SER A 188 0.09 16.54 3.52
N ASP A 189 -0.59 17.39 4.30
CA ASP A 189 0.09 18.23 5.30
C ASP A 189 0.75 17.35 6.37
N THR A 190 2.07 17.51 6.52
CA THR A 190 2.88 16.71 7.43
C THR A 190 3.16 17.40 8.77
N SER A 191 2.66 18.62 8.99
CA SER A 191 2.91 19.43 10.20
C SER A 191 2.53 18.74 11.51
N ASN A 192 1.51 17.87 11.47
CA ASN A 192 0.94 17.16 12.62
C ASN A 192 1.17 15.64 12.57
N ARG A 193 2.12 15.18 11.75
CA ARG A 193 2.48 13.75 11.68
C ARG A 193 3.06 13.27 13.00
N VAL A 194 2.98 11.95 13.20
CA VAL A 194 3.61 11.27 14.32
C VAL A 194 5.09 11.63 14.46
N GLN A 195 5.60 11.67 15.70
CA GLN A 195 6.99 12.01 16.02
C GLN A 195 7.84 10.76 16.30
N TRP A 196 7.59 9.68 15.56
CA TRP A 196 8.28 8.40 15.74
C TRP A 196 9.69 8.43 15.15
N GLY A 197 10.66 7.76 15.78
CA GLY A 197 12.03 7.72 15.27
C GLY A 197 12.18 7.08 13.89
N GLY A 198 11.26 6.20 13.50
CA GLY A 198 11.21 5.57 12.17
C GLY A 198 10.43 6.33 11.11
N TYR A 199 9.75 7.43 11.46
CA TYR A 199 9.06 8.29 10.49
C TYR A 199 10.01 9.36 9.95
N THR A 200 9.96 9.63 8.65
CA THR A 200 10.84 10.62 8.02
C THR A 200 10.20 11.29 6.80
N LEU A 201 10.43 12.59 6.65
CA LEU A 201 10.22 13.29 5.39
C LEU A 201 11.45 13.08 4.52
N LEU A 202 11.25 12.46 3.36
CA LEU A 202 12.35 12.09 2.49
C LEU A 202 12.82 13.30 1.68
N ASN A 203 14.10 13.31 1.32
CA ASN A 203 14.60 14.08 0.19
C ASN A 203 14.60 13.24 -1.10
N ALA A 204 14.87 13.88 -2.24
CA ALA A 204 14.88 13.22 -3.55
C ALA A 204 15.83 12.00 -3.59
N THR A 205 17.02 12.09 -3.01
CA THR A 205 18.00 10.99 -2.98
C THR A 205 17.48 9.79 -2.18
N GLN A 206 16.80 10.03 -1.06
CA GLN A 206 16.18 8.97 -0.28
C GLN A 206 14.98 8.36 -1.01
N ALA A 207 14.13 9.19 -1.61
CA ALA A 207 12.95 8.75 -2.37
C ALA A 207 13.32 7.93 -3.61
N LEU A 208 14.42 8.26 -4.29
CA LEU A 208 14.94 7.49 -5.44
C LEU A 208 15.13 6.00 -5.12
N ASN A 209 15.47 5.63 -3.88
CA ASN A 209 15.64 4.23 -3.48
C ASN A 209 14.34 3.41 -3.52
N PHE A 210 13.18 4.06 -3.58
CA PHE A 210 11.86 3.45 -3.58
C PHE A 210 11.19 3.46 -4.97
N THR A 211 11.93 3.90 -6.00
CA THR A 211 11.47 3.89 -7.39
C THR A 211 11.58 2.50 -8.02
N VAL A 212 10.92 2.31 -9.16
CA VAL A 212 10.89 1.02 -9.88
C VAL A 212 12.30 0.47 -10.15
N VAL A 213 13.24 1.30 -10.63
CA VAL A 213 14.59 0.82 -10.95
C VAL A 213 15.37 0.43 -9.69
N ASN A 214 15.37 1.27 -8.65
CA ASN A 214 16.23 1.05 -7.49
C ASN A 214 15.64 0.06 -6.49
N PHE A 215 14.32 -0.04 -6.39
CA PHE A 215 13.66 -0.80 -5.33
C PHE A 215 13.39 -2.26 -5.71
N ASN A 216 12.83 -2.50 -6.91
CA ASN A 216 12.45 -3.84 -7.36
C ASN A 216 13.13 -4.25 -8.68
N LEU A 217 14.15 -3.50 -9.12
CA LEU A 217 14.92 -3.75 -10.35
C LEU A 217 14.04 -3.84 -11.60
N GLY A 218 12.97 -3.05 -11.65
CA GLY A 218 11.92 -3.14 -12.68
C GLY A 218 12.42 -3.03 -14.12
N ASN A 219 13.50 -2.29 -14.36
CA ASN A 219 14.14 -2.20 -15.67
C ASN A 219 14.68 -3.54 -16.22
N THR A 220 14.84 -4.55 -15.37
CA THR A 220 15.36 -5.86 -15.79
C THR A 220 14.29 -6.85 -16.23
N TRP A 221 13.00 -6.53 -16.05
CA TRP A 221 11.91 -7.49 -16.29
C TRP A 221 10.59 -6.88 -16.76
N LEU A 222 10.29 -5.61 -16.43
CA LEU A 222 9.10 -4.93 -16.94
C LEU A 222 9.10 -4.69 -18.46
N PRO A 223 10.25 -4.45 -19.13
CA PRO A 223 10.27 -4.36 -20.60
C PRO A 223 9.69 -5.57 -21.32
N ASP A 224 9.73 -6.76 -20.71
CA ASP A 224 9.18 -8.00 -21.28
C ASP A 224 7.63 -8.07 -21.21
N THR A 225 6.98 -7.11 -20.55
CA THR A 225 5.53 -7.16 -20.24
C THR A 225 4.68 -6.20 -21.08
N ASP A 226 5.29 -5.29 -21.83
CA ASP A 226 4.64 -4.15 -22.50
C ASP A 226 3.82 -3.23 -21.58
N ILE A 227 3.92 -3.37 -20.26
CA ILE A 227 3.23 -2.52 -19.29
C ILE A 227 4.01 -1.21 -19.12
N PRO A 228 3.37 -0.02 -19.23
CA PRO A 228 4.05 1.24 -19.04
C PRO A 228 4.50 1.43 -17.59
N TYR A 229 5.71 1.96 -17.40
CA TYR A 229 6.23 2.29 -16.08
C TYR A 229 7.17 3.49 -16.14
N SER A 230 7.13 4.34 -15.11
CA SER A 230 8.15 5.35 -14.85
C SER A 230 9.28 4.72 -14.05
N GLN A 231 10.51 4.91 -14.50
CA GLN A 231 11.70 4.27 -13.92
C GLN A 231 12.11 4.87 -12.56
N GLY A 232 12.03 6.20 -12.45
CA GLY A 232 12.52 7.00 -11.32
C GLY A 232 11.44 7.92 -10.75
N LEU A 233 11.88 9.01 -10.11
CA LEU A 233 11.03 10.13 -9.66
C LEU A 233 10.54 10.97 -10.85
#